data_AF-A0A3B0PKJ8-F1
#
_entry.id   AF-A0A3B0PKJ8-F1
#
_cell.length_a   1.000
_cell.length_b   1.000
_cell.length_c   1.000
_cell.angle_alpha   90.00
_cell.angle_beta   90.00
_cell.angle_gamma   90.00
#
_symmetry.space_group_name_H-M   'P 1'
#
loop_
_entity.id
_entity.type
_entity.pdbx_description
1 polymer ?
#
loop_
_entity_poly.entity_id
_entity_poly.type
_entity_poly.pdbx_seq_one_letter_code
_entity_poly.pdbx_strand_id
1 'polypeptide(L)'
;MLIIFITSFFISRKSKKSFAKEREINAKISGYVEEILSGFSTNKIFNNASEVIDKHNKLTEEYRKRSKIAYTYSGIFFPLSFNLGLLGYASVAVFGAIITLKGRYEGVGLTIGTLIAFTQFSKSFANPIGTIMLSSNDILRALAGAKRIFSIMDQPEEKDLGSYYIENKPNNHKVW
;
A
#
# COMPACT_ATOMS: atom_id res chain seq x y z
N MET A 1 -10.06 16.57 -19.27
CA MET A 1 -9.05 15.73 -18.58
C MET A 1 -8.93 16.02 -17.08
N LEU A 2 -8.91 17.27 -16.63
CA LEU A 2 -8.80 17.61 -15.20
C LEU A 2 -9.86 16.94 -14.31
N ILE A 3 -11.13 16.92 -14.73
CA ILE A 3 -12.21 16.26 -13.97
C ILE A 3 -11.96 14.75 -13.80
N ILE A 4 -11.44 14.07 -14.82
CA ILE A 4 -11.14 12.62 -14.80
C ILE A 4 -9.94 12.33 -13.89
N PHE A 5 -8.95 13.22 -13.91
CA PHE A 5 -7.80 13.14 -13.01
C PHE A 5 -8.20 13.33 -11.55
N ILE A 6 -9.04 14.34 -11.27
CA ILE A 6 -9.50 14.66 -9.92
C ILE A 6 -10.36 13.53 -9.35
N THR A 7 -11.29 12.98 -10.13
CA THR A 7 -12.13 11.86 -9.68
C THR A 7 -11.31 10.59 -9.45
N SER A 8 -10.41 10.24 -10.36
CA SER A 8 -9.50 9.09 -10.20
C SER A 8 -8.60 9.24 -8.96
N PHE A 9 -8.08 10.46 -8.72
CA PHE A 9 -7.27 10.76 -7.55
C PHE A 9 -8.06 10.61 -6.23
N PHE A 10 -9.28 11.12 -6.17
CA PHE A 10 -10.15 11.00 -4.99
C PHE A 10 -10.51 9.55 -4.67
N ILE A 11 -10.85 8.76 -5.69
CA ILE A 11 -11.21 7.34 -5.52
C ILE A 11 -9.98 6.53 -5.10
N SER A 12 -8.81 6.80 -5.72
CA SER A 12 -7.54 6.18 -5.35
C SER A 12 -7.19 6.45 -3.87
N ARG A 13 -7.40 7.68 -3.39
CA ARG A 13 -7.16 8.05 -1.99
C ARG A 13 -8.06 7.28 -1.02
N LYS A 14 -9.34 7.06 -1.37
CA LYS A 14 -10.26 6.23 -0.56
C LYS A 14 -9.86 4.75 -0.58
N SER A 15 -9.45 4.22 -1.73
CA SER A 15 -8.95 2.84 -1.85
C SER A 15 -7.73 2.62 -0.94
N LYS A 16 -6.74 3.51 -0.97
CA LYS A 16 -5.56 3.47 -0.08
C LYS A 16 -5.93 3.42 1.40
N LYS A 17 -6.90 4.25 1.83
CA LYS A 17 -7.37 4.28 3.23
C LYS A 17 -8.03 2.96 3.65
N SER A 18 -8.76 2.30 2.75
CA SER A 18 -9.41 1.01 3.04
C SER A 18 -8.38 -0.12 3.16
N PHE A 19 -7.40 -0.19 2.24
CA PHE A 19 -6.31 -1.17 2.32
C PHE A 19 -5.40 -0.95 3.54
N ALA A 20 -5.22 0.29 4.00
CA ALA A 20 -4.48 0.57 5.23
C ALA A 20 -5.16 -0.07 6.46
N LYS A 21 -6.49 0.02 6.56
CA LYS A 21 -7.26 -0.59 7.66
C LYS A 21 -7.23 -2.12 7.63
N GLU A 22 -7.33 -2.71 6.43
CA GLU A 22 -7.18 -4.16 6.26
C GLU A 22 -5.80 -4.65 6.74
N ARG A 23 -4.73 -3.93 6.38
CA ARG A 23 -3.37 -4.24 6.82
C ARG A 23 -3.20 -4.14 8.34
N GLU A 24 -3.85 -3.17 8.98
CA GLU A 24 -3.81 -3.02 10.44
C GLU A 24 -4.41 -4.25 11.15
N ILE A 25 -5.55 -4.75 10.67
CA ILE A 25 -6.15 -5.96 11.26
C ILE A 25 -5.31 -7.20 10.97
N ASN A 26 -4.74 -7.32 9.77
CA ASN A 26 -3.85 -8.43 9.45
C ASN A 26 -2.64 -8.46 10.42
N ALA A 27 -2.05 -7.29 10.70
CA ALA A 27 -0.97 -7.19 11.68
C ALA A 27 -1.39 -7.63 13.09
N LYS A 28 -2.62 -7.30 13.52
CA LYS A 28 -3.17 -7.77 14.80
C LYS A 28 -3.37 -9.28 14.83
N ILE A 29 -3.84 -9.88 13.73
CA ILE A 29 -3.98 -11.35 13.61
C ILE A 29 -2.60 -12.01 13.70
N SER A 30 -1.61 -11.52 12.96
CA SER A 30 -0.25 -12.06 12.99
C SER A 30 0.37 -11.96 14.39
N GLY A 31 0.27 -10.80 15.04
CA GLY A 31 0.78 -10.62 16.41
C GLY A 31 0.07 -11.52 17.42
N TYR A 32 -1.24 -11.74 17.26
CA TYR A 32 -2.00 -12.66 18.11
C TYR A 32 -1.54 -14.11 17.93
N VAL A 33 -1.31 -14.55 16.69
CA VAL A 33 -0.77 -15.91 16.43
C VAL A 33 0.62 -16.07 17.04
N GLU A 34 1.48 -15.06 16.94
CA GLU A 34 2.82 -15.06 17.52
C GLU A 34 2.81 -15.14 19.06
N GLU A 35 1.87 -14.44 19.71
CA GLU A 35 1.61 -14.53 21.15
C GLU A 35 1.19 -15.96 21.56
N ILE A 36 0.27 -16.56 20.82
CA ILE A 36 -0.21 -17.93 21.09
C ILE A 36 0.90 -18.97 20.90
N LEU A 37 1.72 -18.83 19.86
CA LEU A 37 2.85 -19.72 19.60
C LEU A 37 3.91 -19.60 20.69
N SER A 38 4.23 -18.37 21.11
CA SER A 38 5.19 -18.13 22.21
C SER A 38 4.68 -18.67 23.54
N GLY A 39 3.37 -18.56 23.79
CA GLY A 39 2.69 -19.04 24.99
C GLY A 39 2.09 -20.44 24.87
N PHE A 40 2.52 -21.27 23.91
CA PHE A 40 1.84 -22.52 23.58
C PHE A 40 1.73 -23.48 24.76
N SER A 41 2.84 -23.70 25.49
CA SER A 41 2.87 -24.55 26.68
C SER A 41 1.96 -24.01 27.78
N THR A 42 1.97 -22.70 28.00
CA THR A 42 1.13 -22.02 29.01
C THR A 42 -0.35 -22.19 28.67
N ASN A 43 -0.77 -21.90 27.44
CA ASN A 43 -2.16 -22.07 26.98
C ASN A 43 -2.63 -23.52 27.07
N LYS A 44 -1.74 -24.48 26.80
CA LYS A 44 -2.05 -25.92 26.92
C LYS A 44 -2.27 -26.34 28.37
N ILE A 45 -1.45 -25.83 29.31
CA ILE A 45 -1.58 -26.12 30.74
C ILE A 45 -2.91 -25.57 31.30
N PHE A 46 -3.31 -24.38 30.88
CA PHE A 46 -4.58 -23.77 31.30
C PHE A 46 -5.82 -24.26 30.55
N ASN A 47 -5.67 -25.16 29.55
CA ASN A 47 -6.75 -25.69 28.72
C ASN A 47 -7.62 -24.60 28.04
N ASN A 48 -7.02 -23.46 27.69
CA ASN A 48 -7.72 -22.28 27.14
C ASN A 48 -7.86 -22.31 25.60
N ALA A 49 -7.72 -23.48 24.96
CA ALA A 49 -7.72 -23.60 23.51
C ALA A 49 -9.00 -23.05 22.86
N SER A 50 -10.16 -23.27 23.49
CA SER A 50 -11.45 -22.77 23.01
C SER A 50 -11.52 -21.24 22.97
N GLU A 51 -11.05 -20.57 24.04
CA GLU A 51 -11.03 -19.11 24.12
C GLU A 51 -10.08 -18.50 23.10
N VAL A 52 -8.93 -19.16 22.88
CA VAL A 52 -7.95 -18.75 21.86
C VAL A 52 -8.57 -18.80 20.46
N ILE A 53 -9.29 -19.87 20.15
CA ILE A 53 -9.97 -20.04 18.87
C ILE A 53 -11.10 -19.01 18.70
N ASP A 54 -11.89 -18.75 19.75
CA ASP A 54 -12.97 -17.76 19.69
C ASP A 54 -12.43 -16.33 19.44
N LYS A 55 -11.34 -15.96 20.12
CA LYS A 55 -10.67 -14.67 19.92
C LYS A 55 -10.05 -14.57 18.52
N HIS A 56 -9.44 -15.65 18.02
CA HIS A 56 -8.97 -15.70 16.63
C HIS A 56 -10.11 -15.50 15.63
N ASN A 57 -11.23 -16.20 15.81
CA ASN A 57 -12.41 -16.09 14.94
C ASN A 57 -12.99 -14.67 14.92
N LYS A 58 -13.04 -13.98 16.07
CA LYS A 58 -13.46 -12.57 16.15
C LYS A 58 -12.55 -11.65 15.34
N LEU A 59 -11.23 -11.82 15.45
CA LEU A 59 -10.27 -11.03 14.68
C LEU A 59 -10.37 -11.30 13.17
N THR A 60 -10.51 -12.57 12.78
CA THR A 60 -10.67 -12.99 11.38
C THR A 60 -11.98 -12.48 10.77
N GLU A 61 -13.06 -12.43 11.56
CA GLU A 61 -14.33 -11.86 11.12
C GLU A 61 -14.24 -10.33 10.91
N GLU A 62 -13.49 -9.62 11.77
CA GLU A 62 -13.22 -8.20 11.55
C GLU A 62 -12.37 -7.98 10.29
N TYR A 63 -11.35 -8.81 10.07
CA TYR A 63 -10.53 -8.79 8.87
C TYR A 63 -11.40 -8.98 7.63
N ARG A 64 -12.26 -10.00 7.61
CA ARG A 64 -13.20 -10.26 6.51
C ARG A 64 -14.07 -9.05 6.18
N LYS A 65 -14.61 -8.36 7.19
CA LYS A 65 -15.41 -7.13 6.99
C LYS A 65 -14.58 -6.00 6.36
N ARG A 66 -13.34 -5.78 6.81
CA ARG A 66 -12.47 -4.74 6.23
C ARG A 66 -12.01 -5.07 4.82
N SER A 67 -11.57 -6.31 4.59
CA SER A 67 -11.17 -6.80 3.25
C SER A 67 -12.32 -6.67 2.26
N LYS A 68 -13.55 -7.06 2.65
CA LYS A 68 -14.72 -6.89 1.76
C LYS A 68 -14.86 -5.45 1.29
N ILE A 69 -14.71 -4.48 2.19
CA ILE A 69 -14.80 -3.05 1.85
C ILE A 69 -13.63 -2.64 0.93
N ALA A 70 -12.40 -3.03 1.24
CA ALA A 70 -11.22 -2.70 0.45
C ALA A 70 -11.30 -3.26 -0.98
N TYR A 71 -11.64 -4.54 -1.13
CA TYR A 71 -11.82 -5.18 -2.42
C TYR A 71 -13.03 -4.64 -3.19
N THR A 72 -14.10 -4.24 -2.51
CA THR A 72 -15.24 -3.56 -3.17
C THR A 72 -14.80 -2.24 -3.79
N TYR A 73 -14.05 -1.41 -3.05
CA TYR A 73 -13.49 -0.16 -3.61
C TYR A 73 -12.50 -0.41 -4.76
N SER A 74 -11.66 -1.45 -4.64
CA SER A 74 -10.73 -1.84 -5.70
C SER A 74 -11.46 -2.35 -6.95
N GLY A 75 -12.50 -3.16 -6.77
CA GLY A 75 -13.29 -3.73 -7.86
C GLY A 75 -14.09 -2.70 -8.63
N ILE A 76 -14.57 -1.63 -7.96
CA ILE A 76 -15.29 -0.52 -8.60
C ILE A 76 -14.31 0.47 -9.27
N PHE A 77 -13.06 0.54 -8.81
CA PHE A 77 -12.05 1.45 -9.36
C PHE A 77 -11.76 1.21 -10.85
N PHE A 78 -11.60 -0.05 -11.26
CA PHE A 78 -11.30 -0.39 -12.65
C PHE A 78 -12.41 -0.01 -13.64
N PRO A 79 -13.69 -0.42 -13.46
CA PRO A 79 -14.77 -0.03 -14.35
C PRO A 79 -15.04 1.49 -14.33
N LEU A 80 -14.90 2.16 -13.17
CA LEU A 80 -15.01 3.63 -13.11
C LEU A 80 -13.92 4.32 -13.91
N SER A 81 -12.66 3.91 -13.73
CA SER A 81 -11.51 4.51 -14.42
C SER A 81 -11.63 4.30 -15.94
N PHE A 82 -12.08 3.11 -16.35
CA PHE A 82 -12.31 2.80 -17.77
C PHE A 82 -13.42 3.66 -18.39
N ASN A 83 -14.57 3.79 -17.70
CA ASN A 83 -15.68 4.63 -18.16
C ASN A 83 -15.31 6.12 -18.20
N LEU A 84 -14.57 6.61 -17.21
CA LEU A 84 -14.05 7.98 -17.22
C LEU A 84 -13.05 8.19 -18.37
N GLY A 85 -12.24 7.19 -18.70
CA GLY A 85 -11.36 7.21 -19.88
C GLY A 85 -12.15 7.30 -21.19
N LEU A 86 -13.25 6.56 -21.33
CA LEU A 86 -14.15 6.64 -22.49
C LEU A 86 -14.82 8.01 -22.63
N LEU A 87 -15.29 8.59 -21.53
CA LEU A 87 -15.87 9.94 -21.52
C LEU A 87 -14.82 11.02 -21.87
N GLY A 88 -13.58 10.84 -21.39
CA GLY A 88 -12.45 11.70 -21.75
C GLY A 88 -12.12 11.62 -23.24
N TYR A 89 -12.10 10.41 -23.78
CA TYR A 89 -11.92 10.17 -25.22
C TYR A 89 -13.03 10.85 -26.04
N ALA A 90 -14.30 10.64 -25.69
CA ALA A 90 -15.44 11.26 -26.36
C ALA A 90 -15.36 12.79 -26.32
N SER A 91 -14.99 13.38 -25.17
CA SER A 91 -14.83 14.83 -25.03
C SER A 91 -13.74 15.36 -25.98
N VAL A 92 -12.54 14.75 -25.97
CA VAL A 92 -11.44 15.18 -26.84
C VAL A 92 -11.78 14.99 -28.32
N ALA A 93 -12.48 13.91 -28.68
CA ALA A 93 -12.94 13.68 -30.04
C ALA A 93 -13.91 14.77 -30.51
N VAL A 94 -14.89 15.15 -29.68
CA VAL A 94 -15.88 16.20 -30.02
C VAL A 94 -15.23 17.57 -30.11
N PHE A 95 -14.48 18.01 -29.10
CA PHE A 95 -13.82 19.32 -29.11
C PHE A 95 -12.73 19.39 -30.20
N GLY A 96 -11.96 18.31 -30.37
CA GLY A 96 -10.94 18.23 -31.40
C GLY A 96 -11.50 18.20 -32.82
N ALA A 97 -12.65 17.56 -33.04
CA ALA A 97 -13.36 17.63 -34.32
C ALA A 97 -13.85 19.05 -34.63
N ILE A 98 -14.45 19.74 -33.65
CA ILE A 98 -14.90 21.13 -33.82
C ILE A 98 -13.74 22.06 -34.16
N ILE A 99 -12.60 21.91 -33.47
CA ILE A 99 -11.39 22.71 -33.71
C ILE A 99 -10.77 22.38 -35.07
N THR A 100 -10.75 21.13 -35.50
CA THR A 100 -10.22 20.74 -36.82
C THR A 100 -11.09 21.29 -37.96
N LEU A 101 -12.41 21.31 -37.77
CA LEU A 101 -13.35 21.86 -38.76
C LEU A 101 -13.29 23.40 -38.83
N LYS A 102 -13.14 24.10 -37.70
CA LYS A 102 -13.01 25.58 -37.66
C LYS A 102 -11.60 26.08 -37.99
N GLY A 103 -10.56 25.39 -37.51
CA GLY A 103 -9.15 25.76 -37.68
C GLY A 103 -8.63 25.68 -39.12
N ARG A 104 -9.36 24.97 -40.00
CA ARG A 104 -9.13 24.97 -41.46
C ARG A 104 -9.32 26.38 -42.08
N TYR A 105 -10.01 27.29 -41.39
CA TYR A 105 -10.24 28.68 -41.82
C TYR A 105 -9.34 29.72 -41.11
N GLU A 106 -8.63 29.39 -40.02
CA GLU A 106 -7.87 30.35 -39.19
C GLU A 106 -6.37 30.03 -39.01
N GLY A 107 -5.78 29.17 -39.86
CA GLY A 107 -4.33 28.94 -39.87
C GLY A 107 -3.79 28.06 -38.73
N VAL A 108 -4.67 27.47 -37.92
CA VAL A 108 -4.30 26.46 -36.93
C VAL A 108 -4.28 25.10 -37.63
N GLY A 109 -3.12 24.74 -38.19
CA GLY A 109 -2.88 23.49 -38.94
C GLY A 109 -2.97 22.21 -38.11
N LEU A 110 -4.11 21.96 -37.48
CA LEU A 110 -4.39 20.69 -36.80
C LEU A 110 -4.76 19.64 -37.86
N THR A 111 -3.87 18.68 -38.08
CA THR A 111 -4.16 17.53 -38.94
C THR A 111 -4.96 16.47 -38.18
N ILE A 112 -5.75 15.68 -38.93
CA ILE A 112 -6.45 14.50 -38.39
C ILE A 112 -5.49 13.53 -37.69
N GLY A 113 -4.24 13.42 -38.17
CA GLY A 113 -3.21 12.60 -37.52
C GLY A 113 -2.86 13.10 -36.12
N THR A 114 -2.73 14.42 -35.93
CA THR A 114 -2.46 15.01 -34.61
C THR A 114 -3.61 14.77 -33.64
N LEU A 115 -4.86 14.83 -34.10
CA LEU A 115 -6.05 14.54 -33.29
C LEU A 115 -6.09 13.07 -32.82
N ILE A 116 -5.79 12.13 -33.72
CA ILE A 116 -5.72 10.70 -33.42
C ILE A 116 -4.59 10.43 -32.40
N ALA A 117 -3.41 11.03 -32.59
CA ALA A 117 -2.31 10.89 -31.64
C ALA A 117 -2.66 11.47 -30.25
N PHE A 118 -3.31 12.62 -30.18
CA PHE A 118 -3.70 13.26 -28.92
C PHE A 118 -4.72 12.44 -28.13
N THR A 119 -5.72 11.89 -28.82
CA THR A 119 -6.73 11.01 -28.22
C THR A 119 -6.11 9.71 -27.71
N GLN A 120 -5.15 9.14 -28.44
CA GLN A 120 -4.39 7.95 -28.01
C GLN A 120 -3.59 8.23 -26.72
N PHE A 121 -2.83 9.34 -26.68
CA PHE A 121 -2.03 9.71 -25.51
C PHE A 121 -2.89 9.97 -24.27
N SER A 122 -4.04 10.64 -24.46
CA SER A 122 -5.00 10.90 -23.38
C SER A 122 -5.47 9.61 -22.69
N LYS A 123 -5.74 8.55 -23.45
CA LYS A 123 -6.13 7.24 -22.90
C LYS A 123 -4.97 6.55 -22.17
N SER A 124 -3.76 6.67 -22.69
CA SER A 124 -2.55 6.07 -22.10
C SER A 124 -2.13 6.71 -20.78
N PHE A 125 -2.53 7.96 -20.49
CA PHE A 125 -2.18 8.64 -19.23
C PHE A 125 -2.94 8.12 -17.99
N ALA A 126 -4.12 7.52 -18.15
CA ALA A 126 -4.94 7.07 -17.03
C ALA A 126 -4.44 5.75 -16.39
N ASN A 127 -3.89 4.84 -17.21
CA ASN A 127 -3.40 3.53 -16.77
C ASN A 127 -2.20 3.60 -15.78
N PRO A 128 -1.11 4.34 -16.07
CA PRO A 128 0.09 4.29 -15.22
C PRO A 128 -0.15 4.86 -13.82
N ILE A 129 -1.07 5.81 -13.65
CA ILE A 129 -1.42 6.38 -12.35
C ILE A 129 -2.03 5.30 -11.44
N GLY A 130 -2.90 4.44 -11.97
CA GLY A 130 -3.47 3.33 -11.21
C GLY A 130 -2.40 2.37 -10.70
N THR A 131 -1.48 1.97 -11.57
CA THR A 131 -0.39 1.04 -11.26
C THR A 131 0.57 1.61 -10.22
N ILE A 132 1.01 2.87 -10.38
CA ILE A 132 1.90 3.54 -9.41
C ILE A 132 1.25 3.60 -8.03
N MET A 133 -0.07 3.81 -7.97
CA MET A 133 -0.78 3.91 -6.70
C MET A 133 -0.91 2.57 -5.98
N LEU A 134 -1.06 1.46 -6.72
CA LEU A 134 -1.04 0.10 -6.17
C LEU A 134 0.36 -0.26 -5.64
N SER A 135 1.41 0.01 -6.43
CA SER A 135 2.81 -0.28 -6.08
C SER A 135 3.43 0.71 -5.10
N SER A 136 2.77 1.83 -4.79
CA SER A 136 3.26 2.83 -3.82
C SER A 136 3.57 2.22 -2.46
N ASN A 137 2.81 1.21 -2.05
CA ASN A 137 3.01 0.52 -0.79
C ASN A 137 4.32 -0.27 -0.75
N ASP A 138 4.74 -0.85 -1.87
CA ASP A 138 5.97 -1.64 -1.94
C ASP A 138 7.19 -0.71 -1.96
N ILE A 139 7.08 0.44 -2.62
CA ILE A 139 8.10 1.50 -2.56
C ILE A 139 8.31 1.98 -1.13
N LEU A 140 7.21 2.26 -0.39
CA LEU A 140 7.30 2.69 1.00
C LEU A 140 7.90 1.60 1.92
N ARG A 141 7.54 0.33 1.70
CA ARG A 141 8.12 -0.82 2.41
C ARG A 141 9.62 -0.97 2.12
N ALA A 142 10.01 -0.87 0.85
CA ALA A 142 11.40 -0.93 0.43
C ALA A 142 12.22 0.22 1.06
N LEU A 143 11.68 1.43 1.09
CA LEU A 143 12.33 2.58 1.72
C LEU A 143 12.52 2.38 3.23
N ALA A 144 11.53 1.83 3.93
CA ALA A 144 11.64 1.51 5.35
C ALA A 144 12.68 0.39 5.62
N GLY A 145 12.72 -0.63 4.77
CA GLY A 145 13.74 -1.69 4.83
C GLY A 145 15.15 -1.14 4.59
N ALA A 146 15.32 -0.31 3.56
CA ALA A 146 16.58 0.35 3.27
C ALA A 146 17.05 1.21 4.45
N LYS A 147 16.15 1.98 5.07
CA LYS A 147 16.49 2.80 6.24
C LYS A 147 17.05 1.97 7.40
N ARG A 148 16.51 0.76 7.66
CA ARG A 148 17.08 -0.15 8.67
C ARG A 148 18.48 -0.65 8.30
N ILE A 149 18.69 -1.02 7.05
CA ILE A 149 20.01 -1.50 6.58
C ILE A 149 21.05 -0.38 6.71
N PHE A 150 20.73 0.82 6.22
CA PHE A 150 21.62 1.97 6.35
C PHE A 150 21.87 2.34 7.82
N SER A 151 20.86 2.26 8.70
CA SER A 151 21.08 2.53 10.12
C SER A 151 22.04 1.56 10.81
N ILE A 152 22.15 0.32 10.32
CA ILE A 152 23.13 -0.65 10.83
C ILE A 152 24.51 -0.38 10.25
N MET A 153 24.61 -0.03 8.96
CA MET A 153 25.89 0.33 8.34
C MET A 153 26.49 1.62 8.91
N ASP A 154 25.64 2.57 9.30
CA ASP A 154 26.07 3.85 9.88
C ASP A 154 26.31 3.77 11.40
N GLN A 155 26.06 2.62 12.04
CA GLN A 155 26.38 2.45 13.45
C GLN A 155 27.91 2.47 13.64
N PRO A 156 28.42 3.21 14.65
CA PRO A 156 29.83 3.20 14.97
C PRO A 156 30.26 1.78 15.39
N GLU A 157 31.46 1.37 14.99
CA GLU A 157 32.05 0.09 15.42
C GLU A 157 32.03 -0.01 16.94
N GLU A 158 31.53 -1.13 17.45
CA GLU A 158 31.48 -1.41 18.87
C GLU A 158 32.91 -1.48 19.42
N LYS A 159 33.30 -0.47 20.20
CA LYS A 159 34.59 -0.48 20.90
C LYS A 159 34.46 -1.39 22.10
N ASP A 160 35.11 -2.55 22.03
CA ASP A 160 35.28 -3.44 23.17
C ASP A 160 36.15 -2.74 24.24
N LEU A 161 35.47 -2.12 25.21
CA LEU A 161 36.07 -1.54 26.42
C LEU A 161 35.99 -2.52 27.60
N GLY A 162 35.87 -3.83 27.32
CA GLY A 162 35.82 -4.88 28.34
C GLY A 162 37.13 -5.02 29.10
N SER A 163 37.32 -4.22 30.15
CA SER A 163 38.28 -4.49 31.21
C SER A 163 37.54 -4.87 32.50
N TYR A 164 36.76 -5.95 32.44
CA TYR A 164 36.36 -6.68 33.65
C TYR A 164 37.12 -8.00 33.65
N TYR A 165 38.33 -7.96 34.19
CA TYR A 165 38.99 -9.18 34.61
C TYR A 165 38.14 -9.78 35.72
N ILE A 166 37.71 -11.05 35.55
CA ILE A 166 37.20 -11.82 36.68
C ILE A 166 38.40 -12.03 37.60
N GLU A 167 38.59 -11.12 38.55
CA GLU A 167 39.62 -11.27 39.57
C GLU A 167 39.21 -12.47 40.41
N ASN A 168 39.84 -13.62 40.15
CA ASN A 168 39.69 -14.82 40.97
C ASN A 168 40.35 -14.52 42.33
N LYS A 169 39.58 -13.91 43.24
CA LYS A 169 39.98 -13.79 44.64
C LYS A 169 39.91 -15.18 45.27
N PRO A 170 41.04 -15.76 45.69
CA PRO A 170 41.00 -17.00 46.44
C PRO A 170 40.38 -16.68 47.81
N ASN A 171 39.23 -17.27 48.08
CA ASN A 171 38.51 -17.32 49.37
C ASN A 171 38.13 -15.96 50.01
N ASN A 172 36.84 -15.60 49.95
CA ASN A 172 36.01 -15.64 51.17
C ASN A 172 34.51 -15.41 50.90
N HIS A 173 33.72 -16.41 51.29
CA HIS A 173 32.36 -16.37 51.83
C HIS A 173 31.14 -15.84 51.05
N LYS A 174 30.16 -16.76 51.03
CA LYS A 174 28.69 -16.64 51.03
C LYS A 174 27.98 -16.46 49.68
N VAL A 175 27.61 -17.63 49.15
CA VAL A 175 26.25 -17.97 48.69
C VAL A 175 25.17 -17.04 49.24
N TRP A 176 24.45 -16.40 48.33
CA TRP A 176 23.00 -16.20 48.34
C TRP A 176 22.49 -16.18 46.90
#